data_AF-A0AAD9VSH0-F1
#
_entry.id   AF-A0AAD9VSH0-F1
#
_cell.length_a   1.000
_cell.length_b   1.000
_cell.length_c   1.000
_cell.angle_alpha   90.00
_cell.angle_beta   90.00
_cell.angle_gamma   90.00
#
_symmetry.space_group_name_H-M   'P 1'
#
loop_
_entity.id
_entity.type
_entity.pdbx_description
1 polymer ?
#
loop_
_entity_poly.entity_id
_entity_poly.type
_entity_poly.pdbx_seq_one_letter_code
_entity_poly.pdbx_strand_id
1 'polypeptide(L)'
;MGVDVEVLSPGDGQTYPKTGQTVVVHYTGTLNNGKIFDSSRDRGVPFKFRIGKGEVIKGWDQGVAQMCVGERARLTCSPDFAYGNRGHPGVIPPNSTLIFDVELLKVEP
;
A
#
# COMPACT_ATOMS: atom_id res chain seq x y z
N MET A 1 -8.39 -5.53 -13.27
CA MET A 1 -8.73 -4.20 -12.68
C MET A 1 -7.46 -3.75 -11.95
N GLY A 2 -7.22 -2.47 -11.69
CA GLY A 2 -5.90 -2.01 -11.25
C GLY A 2 -5.79 -1.78 -9.74
N VAL A 3 -4.87 -0.89 -9.38
CA VAL A 3 -4.95 -0.13 -8.13
C VAL A 3 -5.60 1.22 -8.42
N ASP A 4 -6.56 1.60 -7.58
CA ASP A 4 -7.13 2.94 -7.53
C ASP A 4 -6.51 3.71 -6.34
N VAL A 5 -6.10 4.95 -6.57
CA VAL A 5 -5.41 5.80 -5.59
C VAL A 5 -6.26 7.02 -5.30
N GLU A 6 -6.84 7.07 -4.11
CA GLU A 6 -7.64 8.20 -3.62
C GLU A 6 -6.84 8.98 -2.57
N VAL A 7 -6.42 10.21 -2.88
CA VAL A 7 -5.68 11.05 -1.93
C VAL A 7 -6.61 11.50 -0.79
N LEU A 8 -6.26 11.15 0.45
CA LEU A 8 -6.99 11.53 1.67
C LEU A 8 -6.40 12.79 2.31
N SER A 9 -5.09 12.97 2.22
CA SER A 9 -4.38 14.16 2.68
C SER A 9 -3.16 14.40 1.80
N PRO A 10 -2.96 15.64 1.31
CA PRO A 10 -1.88 15.95 0.39
C PRO A 10 -0.52 15.85 1.09
N GLY A 11 0.50 15.39 0.35
CA GLY A 11 1.91 15.47 0.75
C GLY A 11 2.60 16.74 0.22
N ASP A 12 3.91 16.64 0.00
CA ASP A 12 4.75 17.74 -0.47
C ASP A 12 4.59 18.09 -1.98
N GLY A 13 3.95 17.20 -2.75
CA GLY A 13 3.73 17.33 -4.18
C GLY A 13 5.01 17.33 -5.03
N GLN A 14 6.16 16.97 -4.46
CA GLN A 14 7.49 17.13 -5.05
C GLN A 14 8.31 15.84 -5.01
N THR A 15 8.29 15.14 -3.86
CA THR A 15 9.16 14.00 -3.63
C THR A 15 8.41 12.70 -3.90
N TYR A 16 8.46 12.24 -5.14
CA TYR A 16 7.87 10.96 -5.56
C TYR A 16 8.93 9.84 -5.54
N PRO A 17 8.62 8.64 -5.01
CA PRO A 17 9.53 7.51 -5.03
C PRO A 17 9.92 7.09 -6.45
N LYS A 18 11.18 6.69 -6.64
CA LYS A 18 11.68 6.08 -7.88
C LYS A 18 11.95 4.59 -7.70
N THR A 19 11.85 3.84 -8.80
CA THR A 19 12.14 2.40 -8.81
C THR A 19 13.51 2.09 -8.20
N GLY A 20 13.53 1.18 -7.23
CA GLY A 20 14.72 0.77 -6.49
C GLY A 20 14.99 1.53 -5.20
N GLN A 21 14.34 2.69 -4.97
CA GLN A 21 14.44 3.41 -3.70
C GLN A 21 13.67 2.69 -2.61
N THR A 22 14.14 2.86 -1.36
CA THR A 22 13.45 2.33 -0.20
C THR A 22 12.46 3.36 0.30
N VAL A 23 11.19 2.99 0.37
CA VAL A 23 10.14 3.84 0.96
C VAL A 23 9.83 3.38 2.37
N VAL A 24 9.39 4.31 3.20
CA VAL A 24 8.94 4.03 4.56
C VAL A 24 7.53 4.56 4.71
N VAL A 25 6.63 3.66 5.08
CA VAL A 25 5.19 3.95 5.14
C VAL A 25 4.59 3.51 6.46
N HIS A 26 3.53 4.21 6.86
CA HIS A 26 2.52 3.63 7.73
C HIS A 26 1.32 3.20 6.91
N TYR A 27 0.62 2.17 7.39
CA TYR A 27 -0.57 1.67 6.74
C TYR A 27 -1.49 0.89 7.67
N THR A 28 -2.76 0.82 7.26
CA THR A 28 -3.75 -0.15 7.75
C THR A 28 -4.41 -0.81 6.54
N GLY A 29 -4.43 -2.14 6.49
CA GLY A 29 -5.06 -2.94 5.45
C GLY A 29 -6.38 -3.56 5.93
N THR A 30 -7.44 -3.38 5.14
CA THR A 30 -8.78 -3.92 5.40
C THR A 30 -9.31 -4.72 4.22
N LEU A 31 -10.16 -5.69 4.54
CA LEU A 31 -11.02 -6.37 3.56
C LEU A 31 -12.20 -5.46 3.19
N ASN A 32 -12.91 -5.79 2.10
CA ASN A 32 -14.10 -5.06 1.66
C ASN A 32 -15.23 -4.96 2.71
N ASN A 33 -15.26 -5.87 3.68
CA ASN A 33 -16.20 -5.88 4.79
C ASN A 33 -15.74 -5.00 5.98
N GLY A 34 -14.66 -4.24 5.82
CA GLY A 34 -14.09 -3.35 6.85
C GLY A 34 -13.21 -4.06 7.88
N LYS A 35 -13.08 -5.40 7.84
CA LYS A 35 -12.22 -6.12 8.79
C LYS A 35 -10.76 -5.79 8.51
N ILE A 36 -10.08 -5.23 9.51
CA ILE A 36 -8.62 -5.05 9.50
C ILE A 36 -7.97 -6.43 9.52
N PHE A 37 -7.04 -6.66 8.59
CA PHE A 37 -6.21 -7.86 8.58
C PHE A 37 -4.77 -7.57 8.98
N ASP A 38 -4.31 -6.33 8.81
CA ASP A 38 -2.95 -5.93 9.16
C ASP A 38 -2.83 -4.41 9.36
N SER A 39 -1.99 -3.96 10.29
CA SER A 39 -1.68 -2.54 10.49
C SER A 39 -0.27 -2.34 11.06
N SER A 40 0.51 -1.50 10.40
CA SER A 40 1.80 -1.05 10.94
C SER A 40 1.64 0.01 12.04
N ARG A 41 0.50 0.71 12.06
CA ARG A 41 0.19 1.72 13.08
C ARG A 41 -0.07 1.06 14.43
N ASP A 42 -0.81 -0.05 14.44
CA ASP A 42 -1.07 -0.84 15.64
C ASP A 42 0.23 -1.44 16.23
N ARG A 43 1.20 -1.77 15.37
CA ARG A 43 2.54 -2.21 15.80
C ARG A 43 3.45 -1.07 16.26
N GLY A 44 3.12 0.18 15.94
CA GLY A 44 3.96 1.35 16.21
C GLY A 44 5.27 1.38 15.42
N VAL A 45 5.45 0.53 14.41
CA VAL A 45 6.69 0.43 13.62
C VAL A 45 6.37 0.60 12.14
N PRO A 46 6.93 1.61 11.44
CA PRO A 46 6.75 1.79 10.02
C PRO A 46 7.24 0.58 9.20
N PHE A 47 6.61 0.35 8.06
CA PHE A 47 7.01 -0.69 7.13
C PHE A 47 7.93 -0.11 6.04
N LYS A 48 8.96 -0.86 5.68
CA LYS A 48 9.94 -0.48 4.65
C LYS A 48 9.99 -1.51 3.55
N PHE A 49 10.06 -1.05 2.31
CA PHE A 49 10.22 -1.90 1.14
C PHE A 49 10.80 -1.10 -0.04
N ARG A 50 11.31 -1.81 -1.05
CA ARG A 50 11.83 -1.19 -2.27
C ARG A 50 10.77 -1.11 -3.35
N ILE A 51 10.55 0.09 -3.88
CA ILE A 51 9.56 0.34 -4.93
C ILE A 51 9.97 -0.31 -6.24
N GLY A 52 9.03 -1.01 -6.88
CA GLY A 52 9.18 -1.57 -8.22
C GLY A 52 10.13 -2.77 -8.27
N LYS A 53 10.35 -3.44 -7.13
CA LYS A 53 11.15 -4.67 -7.03
C LYS A 53 10.30 -5.92 -6.82
N GLY A 54 8.97 -5.80 -6.72
CA GLY A 54 8.09 -6.92 -6.47
C GLY A 54 8.24 -7.53 -5.08
N GLU A 55 8.77 -6.75 -4.12
CA GLU A 55 8.86 -7.15 -2.71
C GLU A 55 7.48 -7.15 -2.01
N VAL A 56 6.53 -6.41 -2.59
CA VAL A 56 5.15 -6.27 -2.13
C VAL A 56 4.18 -6.60 -3.26
N ILE A 57 2.88 -6.61 -2.95
CA ILE A 57 1.84 -6.80 -3.97
C ILE A 57 1.90 -5.68 -5.03
N LYS A 58 1.50 -6.01 -6.27
CA LYS A 58 1.59 -5.08 -7.41
C LYS A 58 0.86 -3.75 -7.17
N GLY A 59 -0.27 -3.78 -6.47
CA GLY A 59 -1.04 -2.59 -6.15
C GLY A 59 -0.27 -1.62 -5.25
N TRP A 60 0.59 -2.12 -4.36
CA TRP A 60 1.47 -1.27 -3.56
C TRP A 60 2.62 -0.70 -4.40
N ASP A 61 3.28 -1.54 -5.20
CA ASP A 61 4.38 -1.10 -6.08
C ASP A 61 3.93 0.02 -7.03
N GLN A 62 2.69 -0.05 -7.56
CA GLN A 62 2.13 0.97 -8.44
C GLN A 62 1.44 2.13 -7.71
N GLY A 63 0.75 1.86 -6.61
CA GLY A 63 -0.01 2.86 -5.87
C GLY A 63 0.92 3.81 -5.11
N VAL A 64 1.89 3.27 -4.35
CA VAL A 64 2.82 4.08 -3.55
C VAL A 64 3.78 4.88 -4.45
N ALA A 65 4.09 4.39 -5.65
CA ALA A 65 4.88 5.13 -6.63
C ALA A 65 4.18 6.41 -7.15
N GLN A 66 2.86 6.51 -6.99
CA GLN A 66 2.08 7.70 -7.35
C GLN A 66 1.96 8.71 -6.20
N MET A 67 2.31 8.31 -4.98
CA MET A 67 2.24 9.17 -3.79
C MET A 67 3.49 10.02 -3.64
N CYS A 68 3.35 11.20 -3.05
CA CYS A 68 4.46 12.04 -2.64
C CYS A 68 4.73 11.95 -1.12
N VAL A 69 5.92 12.35 -0.67
CA VAL A 69 6.27 12.30 0.76
C VAL A 69 5.32 13.18 1.58
N GLY A 70 4.83 12.63 2.69
CA GLY A 70 3.82 13.23 3.57
C GLY A 70 2.37 12.94 3.14
N GLU A 71 2.16 12.36 1.96
CA GLU A 71 0.81 12.07 1.47
C GLU A 71 0.19 10.88 2.22
N ARG A 72 -1.10 10.99 2.52
CA ARG A 72 -1.93 9.87 2.96
C ARG A 72 -2.98 9.59 1.88
N ALA A 73 -3.04 8.36 1.41
CA ALA A 73 -3.94 7.94 0.35
C ALA A 73 -4.60 6.59 0.69
N ARG A 74 -5.79 6.39 0.14
CA ARG A 74 -6.46 5.10 0.11
C ARG A 74 -6.12 4.39 -1.19
N LEU A 75 -5.53 3.21 -1.09
CA LEU A 75 -5.26 2.31 -2.22
C LEU A 75 -6.32 1.21 -2.25
N THR A 76 -7.14 1.17 -3.29
CA THR A 76 -8.06 0.07 -3.53
C THR A 76 -7.47 -0.86 -4.57
N CYS A 77 -7.02 -2.04 -4.13
CA CYS A 77 -6.34 -3.02 -4.96
C CYS A 77 -7.31 -4.14 -5.34
N SER A 78 -7.54 -4.32 -6.63
CA SER A 78 -8.26 -5.50 -7.12
C SER A 78 -7.47 -6.79 -6.84
N PRO A 79 -8.13 -7.96 -6.87
CA PRO A 79 -7.47 -9.22 -6.52
C PRO A 79 -6.23 -9.53 -7.35
N ASP A 80 -6.24 -9.23 -8.65
CA ASP A 80 -5.12 -9.43 -9.58
C ASP A 80 -3.89 -8.54 -9.29
N PHE A 81 -4.09 -7.46 -8.54
CA PHE A 81 -3.03 -6.57 -8.03
C PHE A 81 -2.72 -6.80 -6.54
N ALA A 82 -3.40 -7.77 -5.92
CA ALA A 82 -3.23 -8.19 -4.54
C ALA A 82 -2.80 -9.68 -4.48
N TYR A 83 -3.60 -10.54 -3.85
CA TYR A 83 -3.29 -11.96 -3.61
C TYR A 83 -4.01 -12.94 -4.55
N GLY A 84 -4.74 -12.42 -5.54
CA GLY A 84 -5.41 -13.19 -6.58
C GLY A 84 -6.39 -14.24 -6.06
N ASN A 85 -6.55 -15.32 -6.84
CA ASN A 85 -7.43 -16.43 -6.51
C ASN A 85 -6.93 -17.33 -5.38
N ARG A 86 -5.65 -17.19 -4.97
CA ARG A 86 -5.09 -17.96 -3.85
C ARG A 86 -5.40 -17.30 -2.51
N GLY A 87 -5.45 -15.97 -2.47
CA GLY A 87 -5.53 -15.24 -1.22
C GLY A 87 -4.25 -15.41 -0.38
N HIS A 88 -4.35 -15.15 0.92
CA HIS A 88 -3.31 -15.43 1.91
C HIS A 88 -3.91 -16.33 2.99
N PRO A 89 -3.49 -17.61 3.09
CA PRO A 89 -4.10 -18.58 4.00
C PRO A 89 -4.28 -18.05 5.43
N GLY A 90 -5.49 -18.17 5.96
CA GLY A 90 -5.84 -17.75 7.32
C GLY A 90 -6.08 -16.25 7.53
N VAL A 91 -5.78 -15.41 6.54
CA VAL A 91 -5.86 -13.93 6.70
C VAL A 91 -6.70 -13.27 5.59
N ILE A 92 -6.42 -13.60 4.33
CA ILE A 92 -7.03 -12.96 3.16
C ILE A 92 -7.72 -14.03 2.31
N PRO A 93 -9.05 -13.99 2.14
CA PRO A 93 -9.76 -14.93 1.28
C PRO A 93 -9.35 -14.82 -0.20
N PRO A 94 -9.53 -15.90 -0.99
CA PRO A 94 -9.46 -15.86 -2.45
C PRO A 94 -10.26 -14.72 -3.08
N ASN A 95 -9.73 -14.12 -4.15
CA ASN A 95 -10.40 -13.09 -4.95
C ASN A 95 -10.84 -11.86 -4.14
N SER A 96 -10.15 -11.53 -3.05
CA SER A 96 -10.47 -10.36 -2.23
C SER A 96 -9.93 -9.08 -2.83
N THR A 97 -10.80 -8.07 -2.96
CA THR A 97 -10.39 -6.67 -3.09
C THR A 97 -9.89 -6.19 -1.74
N LEU A 98 -8.71 -5.56 -1.73
CA LEU A 98 -8.09 -5.03 -0.52
C LEU A 98 -8.09 -3.52 -0.55
N ILE A 99 -8.35 -2.93 0.61
CA ILE A 99 -8.33 -1.47 0.80
C ILE A 99 -7.21 -1.18 1.78
N PHE A 100 -6.31 -0.28 1.41
CA PHE A 100 -5.23 0.16 2.27
C PHE A 100 -5.32 1.65 2.51
N ASP A 101 -5.24 2.06 3.76
CA ASP A 101 -4.96 3.44 4.14
C ASP A 101 -3.45 3.55 4.34
N VAL A 102 -2.76 4.24 3.44
CA VAL A 102 -1.29 4.33 3.40
C VAL A 102 -0.86 5.77 3.59
N GLU A 103 0.20 5.98 4.35
CA GLU A 103 0.88 7.26 4.52
C GLU A 103 2.36 7.12 4.20
N LEU A 104 2.84 7.87 3.21
CA LEU A 104 4.24 7.86 2.80
C LEU A 104 5.05 8.80 3.68
N LEU A 105 5.83 8.24 4.61
CA LEU A 105 6.55 9.02 5.61
C LEU A 105 7.85 9.60 5.05
N LYS A 106 8.59 8.80 4.27
CA LYS A 106 9.86 9.21 3.68
C LYS A 106 10.29 8.27 2.54
N VAL A 107 11.17 8.80 1.70
CA VAL A 107 11.94 8.05 0.70
C VAL A 107 13.41 8.10 1.11
N GLU A 108 14.04 6.95 1.21
CA GLU A 108 15.48 6.83 1.43
C GLU A 108 16.21 6.80 0.06
N PRO A 109 17.37 7.47 -0.05
CA PRO A 109 18.12 7.60 -1.31
C PRO A 109 18.58 6.26 -1.90
#